data_AF-A0A947K2L6-F1
#
_entry.id   AF-A0A947K2L6-F1
#
_cell.length_a   1.000
_cell.length_b   1.000
_cell.length_c   1.000
_cell.angle_alpha   90.00
_cell.angle_beta   90.00
_cell.angle_gamma   90.00
#
_symmetry.space_group_name_H-M   'P 1'
#
loop_
_entity.id
_entity.type
_entity.pdbx_description
1 polymer ?
#
loop_
_entity_poly.entity_id
_entity_poly.type
_entity_poly.pdbx_seq_one_letter_code
_entity_poly.pdbx_strand_id
1 'polypeptide(L)'
;MNIFLIALVAMGGLGLFFASVLAVASEKLKVKENPKVLAIVEALPGLNCGACGQAGCHDFAEKVVAQGSLDNFSCPPGGAEVQEEMAEILGVSAGVLVKKRAVVMCGGGKGLSVDRANYQGIKNCA
;
A
#
# COMPACT_ATOMS: atom_id res chain seq x y z
N MET A 1 54.04 -5.99 -11.56
CA MET A 1 52.61 -6.29 -11.33
C MET A 1 52.01 -5.15 -10.53
N ASN A 2 51.25 -4.25 -11.16
CA ASN A 2 50.78 -3.03 -10.48
C ASN A 2 49.49 -3.34 -9.71
N ILE A 3 49.54 -3.25 -8.37
CA ILE A 3 48.44 -3.71 -7.50
C ILE A 3 47.12 -2.95 -7.76
N PHE A 4 47.23 -1.70 -8.21
CA PHE A 4 46.11 -0.87 -8.62
C PHE A 4 45.38 -1.44 -9.85
N LEU A 5 46.11 -1.98 -10.83
CA LEU A 5 45.52 -2.59 -12.02
C LEU A 5 44.80 -3.89 -11.67
N ILE A 6 45.37 -4.70 -10.77
CA ILE A 6 44.71 -5.93 -10.29
C ILE A 6 43.42 -5.59 -9.55
N ALA A 7 43.44 -4.61 -8.64
CA ALA A 7 42.26 -4.19 -7.89
C ALA A 7 41.15 -3.67 -8.82
N LEU A 8 41.51 -2.87 -9.82
CA LEU A 8 40.56 -2.35 -10.82
C LEU A 8 39.90 -3.48 -11.61
N VAL A 9 40.68 -4.42 -12.13
CA VAL A 9 40.17 -5.54 -12.91
C VAL A 9 39.33 -6.48 -12.05
N ALA A 10 39.74 -6.73 -10.81
CA ALA A 10 39.01 -7.60 -9.89
C ALA A 10 37.63 -6.99 -9.54
N MET A 11 37.58 -5.72 -9.13
CA MET A 11 36.31 -5.06 -8.80
C MET A 11 35.42 -4.85 -10.02
N GLY A 12 36.00 -4.46 -11.16
CA GLY A 12 35.25 -4.31 -12.41
C GLY A 12 34.68 -5.64 -12.91
N GLY A 13 35.45 -6.73 -12.82
CA GLY A 13 35.02 -8.08 -13.18
C GLY A 13 33.89 -8.59 -12.29
N LEU A 14 34.01 -8.42 -10.97
CA LEU A 14 32.94 -8.76 -10.02
C LEU A 14 31.68 -7.92 -10.28
N GLY A 15 31.83 -6.62 -10.54
CA GLY A 15 30.70 -5.74 -10.86
C GLY A 15 29.96 -6.18 -12.13
N LEU A 16 30.68 -6.44 -13.22
CA LEU A 16 30.10 -6.96 -14.46
C LEU A 16 29.44 -8.32 -14.26
N PHE A 17 30.06 -9.20 -13.48
CA PHE A 17 29.51 -10.52 -13.18
C PHE A 17 28.16 -10.39 -12.47
N PHE A 18 28.10 -9.69 -11.34
CA PHE A 18 26.83 -9.52 -10.61
C PHE A 18 25.79 -8.76 -11.42
N ALA A 19 26.17 -7.71 -12.15
CA ALA A 19 25.24 -6.98 -13.01
C ALA A 19 24.61 -7.89 -14.08
N SER A 20 25.41 -8.74 -14.71
CA SER A 20 24.91 -9.69 -15.73
C SER A 20 23.96 -10.72 -15.13
N VAL A 21 24.28 -11.27 -13.95
CA VAL A 21 23.43 -12.22 -13.24
C VAL A 21 22.11 -11.57 -12.83
N LEU A 22 22.14 -10.36 -12.27
CA LEU A 22 20.93 -9.63 -11.89
C LEU A 22 20.05 -9.29 -13.10
N ALA A 23 20.65 -8.90 -14.23
CA ALA A 23 19.91 -8.60 -15.45
C ALA A 23 19.17 -9.83 -15.99
N VAL A 24 19.84 -11.00 -16.03
CA VAL A 24 19.22 -12.25 -16.45
C VAL A 24 18.12 -12.68 -15.48
N ALA A 25 18.37 -12.58 -14.17
CA ALA A 25 17.39 -12.91 -13.15
C ALA A 25 16.15 -12.01 -13.24
N SER A 26 16.34 -10.70 -13.44
CA SER A 26 15.25 -9.72 -13.55
C SER A 26 14.30 -10.04 -14.70
N GLU A 27 14.82 -10.48 -15.86
CA GLU A 27 13.97 -10.79 -17.01
C GLU A 27 13.34 -12.18 -16.88
N LYS A 28 14.09 -13.18 -16.38
CA LYS A 28 13.61 -14.56 -16.26
C LYS A 28 12.61 -14.75 -15.11
N LEU A 29 12.73 -13.99 -14.03
CA LEU A 29 11.86 -14.06 -12.86
C LEU A 29 10.76 -13.01 -12.87
N LYS A 30 10.61 -12.26 -13.98
CA LYS A 30 9.56 -11.25 -14.13
C LYS A 30 8.19 -11.92 -14.10
N VAL A 31 7.44 -11.70 -13.01
CA VAL A 31 6.05 -12.12 -12.91
C VAL A 31 5.21 -11.21 -13.81
N LYS A 32 4.35 -11.81 -14.64
CA LYS A 32 3.37 -11.05 -15.42
C LYS A 32 2.24 -10.62 -14.50
N GLU A 33 2.32 -9.40 -14.01
CA GLU A 33 1.22 -8.79 -13.27
C GLU A 33 0.03 -8.50 -14.19
N ASN A 34 -1.17 -8.62 -13.65
CA ASN A 34 -2.38 -8.26 -14.36
C ASN A 34 -2.40 -6.72 -14.54
N PRO A 35 -2.59 -6.19 -15.76
CA PRO A 35 -2.57 -4.74 -16.01
C PRO A 35 -3.59 -3.97 -15.17
N LYS A 36 -4.69 -4.61 -14.76
CA LYS A 36 -5.68 -4.00 -13.87
C LYS A 36 -5.16 -3.79 -12.45
N VAL A 37 -4.27 -4.66 -11.96
CA VAL A 37 -3.67 -4.51 -10.62
C VAL A 37 -2.81 -3.26 -10.60
N LEU A 38 -1.94 -3.09 -11.60
CA LEU A 38 -1.12 -1.88 -11.75
C LEU A 38 -1.98 -0.61 -11.84
N ALA A 39 -3.01 -0.61 -12.68
CA ALA A 39 -3.92 0.53 -12.82
C ALA A 39 -4.60 0.91 -11.50
N ILE A 40 -5.07 -0.08 -10.72
CA ILE A 40 -5.66 0.17 -9.40
C ILE A 40 -4.60 0.67 -8.41
N VAL A 41 -3.38 0.14 -8.44
CA VAL A 41 -2.29 0.63 -7.58
C VAL A 41 -1.94 2.08 -7.88
N GLU A 42 -1.97 2.49 -9.14
CA GLU A 42 -1.72 3.87 -9.58
C GLU A 42 -2.83 4.83 -9.15
N ALA A 43 -4.09 4.37 -9.13
CA ALA A 43 -5.23 5.14 -8.62
C ALA A 43 -5.20 5.29 -7.07
N LEU A 44 -4.49 4.41 -6.36
CA LEU A 44 -4.40 4.47 -4.90
C LEU A 44 -3.38 5.53 -4.44
N PRO A 45 -3.59 6.14 -3.25
CA PRO A 45 -2.65 7.12 -2.69
C PRO A 45 -1.29 6.53 -2.23
N GLY A 46 -1.04 5.23 -2.45
CA GLY A 46 0.26 4.59 -2.19
C GLY A 46 0.72 4.51 -0.72
N LEU A 47 -0.17 4.79 0.24
CA LEU A 47 0.21 4.97 1.65
C LEU A 47 0.56 3.68 2.41
N ASN A 48 0.14 2.50 1.91
CA ASN A 48 0.32 1.20 2.60
C ASN A 48 -0.10 1.21 4.09
N CYS A 49 -1.15 1.96 4.43
CA CYS A 49 -1.55 2.25 5.81
C CYS A 49 -2.42 1.15 6.47
N GLY A 50 -2.90 0.16 5.72
CA GLY A 50 -3.74 -0.92 6.23
C GLY A 50 -5.16 -0.52 6.66
N ALA A 51 -5.59 0.72 6.43
CA ALA A 51 -6.93 1.19 6.82
C ALA A 51 -8.07 0.42 6.13
N CYS A 52 -7.80 -0.16 4.96
CA CYS A 52 -8.72 -1.04 4.23
C CYS A 52 -8.67 -2.51 4.69
N GLY A 53 -7.84 -2.86 5.69
CA GLY A 53 -7.68 -4.22 6.21
C GLY A 53 -6.77 -5.13 5.40
N GLN A 54 -6.05 -4.59 4.41
CA GLN A 54 -5.10 -5.33 3.56
C GLN A 54 -3.65 -5.03 3.94
N ALA A 55 -2.72 -5.92 3.57
CA ALA A 55 -1.31 -5.80 3.97
C ALA A 55 -0.60 -4.61 3.31
N GLY A 56 -1.08 -4.18 2.13
CA GLY A 56 -0.56 -3.04 1.39
C GLY A 56 -1.47 -2.65 0.23
N CYS A 57 -1.13 -1.57 -0.48
CA CYS A 57 -1.91 -1.09 -1.63
C CYS A 57 -1.91 -2.10 -2.79
N HIS A 58 -0.80 -2.82 -2.99
CA HIS A 58 -0.69 -3.87 -4.01
C HIS A 58 -1.54 -5.10 -3.66
N ASP A 59 -1.44 -5.62 -2.44
CA ASP A 59 -2.31 -6.71 -1.94
C ASP A 59 -3.80 -6.35 -2.01
N PHE A 60 -4.15 -5.10 -1.72
CA PHE A 60 -5.50 -4.58 -1.92
C PHE A 60 -5.92 -4.65 -3.40
N ALA A 61 -5.09 -4.14 -4.31
CA ALA A 61 -5.39 -4.14 -5.74
C ALA A 61 -5.52 -5.57 -6.30
N GLU A 62 -4.64 -6.50 -5.90
CA GLU A 62 -4.74 -7.91 -6.29
C GLU A 62 -6.07 -8.53 -5.86
N LYS A 63 -6.49 -8.30 -4.62
CA LYS A 63 -7.76 -8.84 -4.10
C LYS A 63 -8.98 -8.25 -4.79
N VAL A 64 -8.96 -6.94 -5.05
CA VAL A 64 -10.02 -6.26 -5.81
C VAL A 64 -10.15 -6.86 -7.21
N VAL A 65 -9.03 -7.01 -7.92
CA VAL A 65 -9.03 -7.58 -9.28
C VAL A 65 -9.42 -9.04 -9.27
N ALA A 66 -8.99 -9.81 -8.26
CA ALA A 66 -9.34 -11.22 -8.11
C ALA A 66 -10.84 -11.41 -7.82
N GLN A 67 -11.46 -10.53 -7.03
CA GLN A 67 -12.91 -10.56 -6.80
C GLN A 67 -13.70 -10.05 -8.01
N GLY A 68 -13.17 -9.07 -8.72
CA GLY A 68 -13.85 -8.44 -9.85
C GLY A 68 -15.04 -7.55 -9.44
N SER A 69 -15.14 -7.18 -8.16
CA SER A 69 -16.12 -6.22 -7.66
C SER A 69 -15.49 -5.32 -6.58
N LEU A 70 -16.16 -4.21 -6.29
CA LEU A 70 -15.79 -3.29 -5.21
C LEU A 70 -16.52 -3.60 -3.89
N ASP A 71 -17.23 -4.73 -3.82
CA ASP A 71 -18.00 -5.09 -2.64
C ASP A 71 -17.07 -5.40 -1.48
N ASN A 72 -17.21 -4.64 -0.39
CA ASN A 72 -16.32 -4.66 0.78
C ASN A 72 -14.92 -4.09 0.54
N PHE A 73 -14.64 -3.55 -0.65
CA PHE A 73 -13.39 -2.88 -0.95
C PHE A 73 -13.60 -1.38 -1.01
N SER A 74 -12.90 -0.68 -0.12
CA SER A 74 -12.83 0.78 -0.08
C SER A 74 -11.48 1.20 0.44
N CYS A 75 -10.94 2.28 -0.11
CA CYS A 75 -9.72 2.91 0.38
C CYS A 75 -10.12 4.14 1.23
N PRO A 76 -10.14 4.06 2.58
CA PRO A 76 -10.53 5.18 3.42
C PRO A 76 -9.76 6.49 3.18
N PRO A 77 -8.43 6.49 2.96
CA PRO A 77 -7.71 7.72 2.66
C PRO A 77 -7.94 8.23 1.22
N GLY A 78 -8.28 7.35 0.27
CA GLY A 78 -8.59 7.72 -1.11
C GLY A 78 -10.01 8.24 -1.31
N GLY A 79 -10.96 7.83 -0.46
CA GLY A 79 -12.33 8.34 -0.51
C GLY A 79 -13.08 7.98 -1.79
N ALA A 80 -14.01 8.84 -2.19
CA ALA A 80 -14.91 8.61 -3.31
C ALA A 80 -14.22 8.66 -4.67
N GLU A 81 -13.28 9.59 -4.85
CA GLU A 81 -12.56 9.78 -6.12
C GLU A 81 -11.83 8.49 -6.54
N VAL A 82 -11.07 7.91 -5.62
CA VAL A 82 -10.34 6.65 -5.86
C VAL A 82 -11.30 5.49 -6.13
N GLN A 83 -12.47 5.47 -5.48
CA GLN A 83 -13.45 4.41 -5.69
C GLN A 83 -14.10 4.48 -7.07
N GLU A 84 -14.38 5.68 -7.57
CA GLU A 84 -14.91 5.91 -8.92
C GLU A 84 -13.89 5.47 -9.97
N GLU A 85 -12.63 5.88 -9.83
CA GLU A 85 -11.55 5.49 -10.74
C GLU A 85 -11.34 3.96 -10.76
N MET A 86 -11.36 3.32 -9.59
CA MET A 86 -11.29 1.85 -9.52
C MET A 86 -12.50 1.17 -10.19
N ALA A 87 -13.70 1.76 -10.09
CA ALA A 87 -14.90 1.23 -10.70
C ALA A 87 -14.82 1.29 -12.23
N GLU A 88 -14.29 2.38 -12.78
CA GLU A 88 -14.02 2.53 -14.21
C GLU A 88 -13.01 1.49 -14.70
N ILE A 89 -11.92 1.26 -13.97
CA ILE A 89 -10.90 0.25 -14.32
C ILE A 89 -11.48 -1.17 -14.34
N LEU A 90 -12.39 -1.48 -13.41
CA LEU A 90 -13.03 -2.80 -13.30
C LEU A 90 -14.22 -2.96 -14.25
N GLY A 91 -14.83 -1.86 -14.70
CA GLY A 91 -16.08 -1.87 -15.47
C GLY A 91 -17.31 -2.20 -14.62
N VAL A 92 -17.29 -1.84 -13.34
CA VAL A 92 -18.40 -2.07 -12.38
C VAL A 92 -18.95 -0.73 -11.89
N SER A 93 -20.08 -0.74 -11.17
CA SER A 93 -20.58 0.48 -10.53
C SER A 93 -19.77 0.77 -9.25
N ALA A 94 -19.45 2.05 -9.01
CA ALA A 94 -18.69 2.48 -7.82
C ALA A 94 -19.42 2.21 -6.49
N GLY A 95 -20.74 2.01 -6.55
CA GLY A 95 -21.59 1.83 -5.38
C GLY A 95 -21.63 3.09 -4.50
N VAL A 96 -22.18 2.94 -3.29
CA VAL A 96 -22.22 4.03 -2.30
C VAL A 96 -21.15 3.78 -1.25
N LEU A 97 -20.17 4.69 -1.17
CA LEU A 97 -19.19 4.70 -0.10
C LEU A 97 -19.80 5.21 1.21
N VAL A 98 -19.90 4.32 2.18
CA VAL A 98 -20.30 4.70 3.54
C VAL A 98 -19.06 5.10 4.33
N LYS A 99 -18.95 6.39 4.67
CA LYS A 99 -17.87 6.90 5.51
C LYS A 99 -17.92 6.24 6.89
N LYS A 100 -16.95 5.35 7.16
CA LYS A 100 -16.78 4.74 8.47
C LYS A 100 -16.00 5.70 9.38
N ARG A 101 -16.46 5.84 10.63
CA ARG A 101 -15.75 6.58 11.68
C ARG A 101 -15.46 5.63 12.83
N ALA A 102 -14.24 5.67 13.36
CA ALA A 102 -13.95 4.97 14.60
C ALA A 102 -14.81 5.55 15.72
N VAL A 103 -15.59 4.70 16.38
CA VAL A 103 -16.37 5.05 17.57
C VAL A 103 -15.78 4.30 18.74
N VAL A 104 -15.36 5.02 19.78
CA VAL A 104 -14.88 4.42 21.01
C VAL A 104 -16.08 3.94 21.81
N MET A 105 -16.33 2.63 21.77
CA MET A 105 -17.48 2.00 22.43
C MET A 105 -17.30 1.88 23.96
N CYS A 106 -16.15 2.27 24.51
CA CYS A 106 -15.88 2.12 25.95
C CYS A 106 -16.72 3.07 26.83
N GLY A 107 -17.45 4.02 26.23
CA GLY A 107 -18.29 4.96 26.97
C GLY A 107 -17.51 5.89 27.90
N GLY A 108 -16.18 6.00 27.78
CA GLY A 108 -15.28 6.76 28.66
C GLY A 108 -15.39 8.29 28.56
N GLY A 109 -16.60 8.82 28.37
CA GLY A 109 -16.88 10.24 28.43
C GLY A 109 -17.00 10.73 29.88
N LYS A 110 -16.86 12.05 30.07
CA LYS A 110 -17.11 12.70 31.36
C LYS A 110 -18.50 12.30 31.87
N GLY A 111 -18.55 11.71 33.07
CA GLY A 111 -19.79 11.26 33.72
C GLY A 111 -20.12 9.76 33.56
N LEU A 112 -19.40 9.01 32.72
CA LEU A 112 -19.60 7.56 32.56
C LEU A 112 -18.44 6.73 33.16
N SER A 113 -17.22 7.25 33.12
CA SER A 113 -16.03 6.64 33.74
C SER A 113 -15.51 7.45 34.92
N VAL A 114 -15.00 6.78 35.96
CA VAL A 114 -14.33 7.44 37.09
C VAL A 114 -13.03 8.09 36.61
N ASP A 115 -12.88 9.40 36.84
CA ASP A 115 -11.64 10.14 36.56
C ASP A 115 -10.54 9.69 37.54
N ARG A 116 -9.60 8.86 37.05
CA ARG A 116 -8.48 8.34 37.86
C ARG A 116 -7.29 9.30 37.94
N ALA A 117 -7.21 10.27 37.03
CA ALA A 117 -6.10 11.22 36.97
C ALA A 117 -6.52 12.48 36.20
N ASN A 118 -5.89 13.62 36.52
CA ASN A 118 -5.99 14.83 35.73
C ASN A 118 -5.06 14.74 34.52
N TYR A 119 -5.63 14.67 33.31
CA TYR A 119 -4.86 14.63 32.07
C TYR A 119 -4.16 15.97 31.83
N GLN A 120 -2.82 15.98 31.91
CA GLN A 120 -1.97 17.11 31.54
C GLN A 120 -1.21 16.78 30.24
N GLY A 121 -1.92 16.78 29.11
CA GLY A 121 -1.34 16.51 27.80
C GLY A 121 -1.97 17.34 26.69
N ILE A 122 -1.72 16.95 25.45
CA ILE A 122 -2.20 17.65 24.25
C ILE A 122 -3.74 17.55 24.20
N LYS A 123 -4.42 18.70 24.17
CA LYS A 123 -5.89 18.75 24.37
C LYS A 123 -6.72 18.28 23.18
N ASN A 124 -6.13 18.24 21.98
CA ASN A 124 -6.79 17.82 20.76
C ASN A 124 -5.79 17.16 19.80
N CYS A 125 -6.31 16.28 18.94
CA CYS A 125 -5.55 15.67 17.84
C CYS A 125 -5.65 16.50 16.56
N ALA A 126 -5.84 17.82 16.68
CA ALA A 126 -5.94 18.74 15.54
C ALA A 126 -4.54 19.16 15.08
#